data_AF-A0A161SCN0-F1
#
_entry.id   AF-A0A161SCN0-F1
#
_cell.length_a   1.000
_cell.length_b   1.000
_cell.length_c   1.000
_cell.angle_alpha   90.00
_cell.angle_beta   90.00
_cell.angle_gamma   90.00
#
_symmetry.space_group_name_H-M   'P 1'
#
loop_
_entity.id
_entity.type
_entity.pdbx_description
1 polymer ?
#
loop_
_entity_poly.entity_id
_entity_poly.type
_entity_poly.pdbx_seq_one_letter_code
_entity_poly.pdbx_strand_id
1 'polypeptide(L)'
;MKIEKKHSKTFATEDTILSATLAQNDEVVLVMSNGDVVRYNFVTDETHTVSTLKDSMGYTDGGFDLTSPISIYTLDDIIVVVNDFTRHGYIFNPTQKYRLHLWRGEYYAKITKYPIALYKDAQQVPHLIYANDWNQVHIMNLNTRQILTAAKSLIEQNAEEEHIEFYKTHEESNKLAWPSSYDYFYGGLSVSPDNKYFTSAGWVWGSFDCCNTYEIEDFIKNNRISDIYTAGGEHVDRPVCWIDNNTIAITYDPYAEGDEEATKDSLKEIHLYHIENNSSTLIEKIQIQRQDIEYTKMYFDTTLNSFILLSKSGEITVISKSGEIVLQHDDINVTTYNTATNQALVHGDKTIAICTLSE
;
A
#
# COMPACT_ATOMS: atom_id res chain seq x y z
N MET A 1 22.32 -14.48 -7.89
CA MET A 1 21.70 -13.45 -7.03
C MET A 1 22.11 -13.69 -5.59
N LYS A 2 22.40 -12.64 -4.84
CA LYS A 2 22.79 -12.72 -3.41
C LYS A 2 22.23 -11.54 -2.63
N ILE A 3 22.00 -11.75 -1.34
CA ILE A 3 21.70 -10.70 -0.37
C ILE A 3 22.94 -10.44 0.49
N GLU A 4 23.39 -9.19 0.54
CA GLU A 4 24.58 -8.81 1.31
C GLU A 4 24.22 -7.73 2.33
N LYS A 5 24.60 -7.95 3.57
CA LYS A 5 24.44 -6.94 4.63
C LYS A 5 25.42 -5.80 4.38
N LYS A 6 24.90 -4.62 4.04
CA LYS A 6 25.68 -3.40 3.78
C LYS A 6 25.98 -2.65 5.06
N HIS A 7 24.96 -2.44 5.89
CA HIS A 7 25.08 -1.68 7.14
C HIS A 7 24.35 -2.37 8.31
N SER A 8 24.75 -2.02 9.53
CA SER A 8 24.06 -2.43 10.76
C SER A 8 24.20 -1.37 11.83
N LYS A 9 23.15 -1.19 12.62
CA LYS A 9 23.18 -0.40 13.85
C LYS A 9 22.43 -1.13 14.95
N THR A 10 22.99 -1.06 16.16
CA THR A 10 22.29 -1.40 17.41
C THR A 10 22.15 -0.11 18.20
N PHE A 11 20.93 0.25 18.58
CA PHE A 11 20.67 1.47 19.35
C PHE A 11 20.88 1.21 20.85
N ALA A 12 21.69 2.04 21.48
CA ALA A 12 21.91 2.04 22.93
C ALA A 12 20.80 2.86 23.63
N THR A 13 19.58 2.35 23.60
CA THR A 13 18.38 2.95 24.21
C THR A 13 17.57 1.90 24.95
N GLU A 14 16.77 2.32 25.93
CA GLU A 14 15.80 1.45 26.61
C GLU A 14 14.62 1.11 25.68
N ASP A 15 14.28 2.03 24.79
CA ASP A 15 13.16 1.89 23.84
C ASP A 15 13.41 0.85 22.76
N THR A 16 12.33 0.25 22.25
CA THR A 16 12.37 -0.68 21.12
C THR A 16 11.87 -0.03 19.83
N ILE A 17 12.24 -0.60 18.69
CA ILE A 17 11.76 -0.21 17.37
C ILE A 17 10.43 -0.94 17.13
N LEU A 18 9.35 -0.17 17.01
CA LEU A 18 8.01 -0.69 16.73
C LEU A 18 7.76 -0.88 15.22
N SER A 19 8.34 -0.01 14.41
CA SER A 19 8.24 -0.06 12.94
C SER A 19 9.41 0.70 12.33
N ALA A 20 9.81 0.29 11.13
CA ALA A 20 10.91 0.90 10.40
C ALA A 20 10.66 0.85 8.88
N THR A 21 11.11 1.87 8.16
CA THR A 21 11.11 1.87 6.69
C THR A 21 12.34 2.58 6.15
N LEU A 22 12.65 2.33 4.87
CA LEU A 22 13.70 3.05 4.14
C LEU A 22 13.16 4.42 3.72
N ALA A 23 13.93 5.48 3.99
CA ALA A 23 13.59 6.84 3.55
C ALA A 23 14.22 7.15 2.19
N GLN A 24 15.49 6.82 2.07
CA GLN A 24 16.33 7.01 0.90
C GLN A 24 17.53 6.04 1.03
N ASN A 25 18.49 6.14 0.12
CA ASN A 25 19.74 5.38 0.20
C ASN A 25 20.39 5.53 1.58
N ASP A 26 20.60 4.40 2.26
CA ASP A 26 21.34 4.33 3.53
C ASP A 26 20.72 5.17 4.67
N GLU A 27 19.42 5.46 4.59
CA GLU A 27 18.69 6.19 5.63
C GLU A 27 17.34 5.51 5.92
N VAL A 28 17.00 5.45 7.21
CA VAL A 28 15.76 4.85 7.69
C VAL A 28 14.96 5.82 8.55
N VAL A 29 13.65 5.65 8.54
CA VAL A 29 12.74 6.21 9.54
C VAL A 29 12.30 5.09 10.47
N LEU A 30 12.32 5.36 11.78
CA LEU A 30 11.90 4.44 12.82
C LEU A 30 10.80 5.07 13.66
N VAL A 31 9.88 4.24 14.15
CA VAL A 31 8.98 4.57 15.25
C VAL A 31 9.45 3.81 16.48
N MET A 32 9.77 4.52 17.55
CA MET A 32 10.26 3.98 18.81
C MET A 32 9.11 3.71 19.79
N SER A 33 9.31 2.83 20.78
CA SER A 33 8.30 2.47 21.79
C SER A 33 7.88 3.63 22.70
N ASN A 34 8.71 4.66 22.80
CA ASN A 34 8.35 5.91 23.47
C ASN A 34 7.49 6.84 22.60
N GLY A 35 7.16 6.45 21.36
CA GLY A 35 6.38 7.23 20.40
C GLY A 35 7.20 8.21 19.55
N ASP A 36 8.52 8.27 19.70
CA ASP A 36 9.35 9.13 18.88
C ASP A 36 9.47 8.59 17.46
N VAL A 37 9.42 9.50 16.49
CA VAL A 37 9.70 9.24 15.09
C VAL A 37 11.09 9.78 14.80
N VAL A 38 12.02 8.88 14.48
CA VAL A 38 13.44 9.21 14.31
C VAL A 38 13.90 8.90 12.90
N ARG A 39 14.79 9.73 12.38
CA ARG A 39 15.59 9.47 11.18
C ARG A 39 16.98 9.03 11.59
N TYR A 40 17.49 7.98 10.96
CA TYR A 40 18.85 7.53 11.16
C TYR A 40 19.56 7.35 9.82
N ASN A 41 20.72 7.98 9.67
CA ASN A 41 21.56 7.90 8.49
C ASN A 41 22.79 7.04 8.78
N PHE A 42 22.96 5.95 8.02
CA PHE A 42 24.05 4.99 8.23
C PHE A 42 25.42 5.53 7.78
N VAL A 43 25.45 6.53 6.90
CA VAL A 43 26.70 7.10 6.38
C VAL A 43 27.28 8.10 7.37
N THR A 44 26.46 8.97 7.93
CA THR A 44 26.90 9.99 8.91
C THR A 44 26.92 9.45 10.35
N ASP A 45 26.27 8.30 10.59
CA ASP A 45 25.98 7.75 11.93
C ASP A 45 25.21 8.72 12.83
N GLU A 46 24.36 9.56 12.22
CA GLU A 46 23.55 10.54 12.94
C GLU A 46 22.11 10.06 13.12
N THR A 47 21.57 10.30 14.31
CA THR A 47 20.15 10.10 14.63
C THR A 47 19.50 11.44 14.91
N HIS A 48 18.38 11.72 14.25
CA HIS A 48 17.62 12.96 14.39
C HIS A 48 16.17 12.63 14.74
N THR A 49 15.67 13.14 15.87
CA THR A 49 14.23 13.04 16.19
C THR A 49 13.46 14.00 15.28
N VAL A 50 12.54 13.46 14.48
CA VAL A 50 11.71 14.24 13.56
C VAL A 50 10.49 14.81 14.29
N SER A 51 9.81 13.97 15.07
CA SER A 51 8.60 14.33 15.81
C SER A 51 8.27 13.25 16.84
N THR A 52 7.17 13.41 17.56
CA THR A 52 6.56 12.39 18.41
C THR A 52 5.11 12.10 17.98
N LEU A 53 4.70 10.85 18.17
CA LEU A 53 3.32 10.36 18.01
C LEU A 53 2.47 10.60 19.25
N LYS A 54 3.10 10.96 20.37
CA LYS A 54 2.38 11.34 21.59
C LYS A 54 1.66 12.66 21.39
N ASP A 55 0.36 12.67 21.65
CA ASP A 55 -0.42 13.89 21.67
C ASP A 55 -0.51 14.48 23.07
N SER A 56 -0.47 15.81 23.12
CA SER A 56 -0.82 16.55 24.33
C SER A 56 -2.33 16.69 24.51
N MET A 57 -3.10 16.44 23.44
CA MET A 57 -4.55 16.44 23.44
C MET A 57 -5.08 15.01 23.63
N GLY A 58 -6.02 14.84 24.55
CA GLY A 58 -6.70 13.55 24.72
C GLY A 58 -7.76 13.34 23.64
N TYR A 59 -7.73 12.18 22.99
CA TYR A 59 -8.78 11.72 22.07
C TYR A 59 -9.72 10.77 22.81
N THR A 60 -11.02 10.85 22.54
CA THR A 60 -12.03 10.00 23.20
C THR A 60 -11.93 8.53 22.81
N ASP A 61 -11.36 8.23 21.64
CA ASP A 61 -11.09 6.88 21.13
C ASP A 61 -9.66 6.40 21.40
N GLY A 62 -8.89 7.13 22.22
CA GLY A 62 -7.53 6.75 22.64
C GLY A 62 -6.41 7.31 21.77
N GLY A 63 -6.71 7.83 20.58
CA GLY A 63 -5.71 8.46 19.72
C GLY A 63 -4.82 7.46 19.00
N PHE A 64 -3.59 7.87 18.70
CA PHE A 64 -2.60 6.98 18.08
C PHE A 64 -2.16 5.88 19.06
N ASP A 65 -2.29 4.63 18.65
CA ASP A 65 -2.01 3.46 19.48
C ASP A 65 -0.65 2.85 19.12
N LEU A 66 0.32 2.95 20.03
CA LEU A 66 1.66 2.38 19.84
C LEU A 66 1.71 0.84 19.92
N THR A 67 0.62 0.19 20.32
CA THR A 67 0.50 -1.27 20.39
C THR A 67 -0.13 -1.88 19.15
N SER A 68 -0.81 -1.06 18.34
CA SER A 68 -1.39 -1.47 17.06
C SER A 68 -0.31 -1.51 15.95
N PRO A 69 -0.46 -2.33 14.89
CA PRO A 69 0.48 -2.34 13.78
C PRO A 69 0.65 -0.95 13.15
N ILE A 70 1.89 -0.59 12.82
CA ILE A 70 2.28 0.75 12.34
C ILE A 70 2.95 0.63 10.98
N SER A 71 2.42 1.34 9.99
CA SER A 71 3.09 1.54 8.70
C SER A 71 3.70 2.94 8.61
N ILE A 72 4.88 3.02 7.98
CA ILE A 72 5.60 4.25 7.71
C ILE A 72 5.78 4.39 6.20
N TYR A 73 5.43 5.55 5.67
CA TYR A 73 5.59 5.92 4.26
C TYR A 73 6.46 7.16 4.16
N THR A 74 7.32 7.22 3.15
CA THR A 74 8.31 8.28 2.98
C THR A 74 8.28 8.81 1.55
N LEU A 75 8.45 10.12 1.39
CA LEU A 75 8.67 10.78 0.10
C LEU A 75 9.54 12.02 0.34
N ASP A 76 10.80 11.98 -0.09
CA ASP A 76 11.82 12.94 0.30
C ASP A 76 11.83 13.13 1.84
N ASP A 77 11.57 14.34 2.34
CA ASP A 77 11.48 14.69 3.75
C ASP A 77 10.11 14.42 4.38
N ILE A 78 9.09 14.09 3.59
CA ILE A 78 7.76 13.79 4.11
C ILE A 78 7.75 12.40 4.72
N ILE A 79 7.21 12.30 5.92
CA ILE A 79 7.02 11.05 6.64
C ILE A 79 5.54 10.94 7.01
N VAL A 80 4.90 9.84 6.63
CA VAL A 80 3.53 9.52 7.04
C VAL A 80 3.59 8.27 7.92
N VAL A 81 3.04 8.37 9.13
CA VAL A 81 2.97 7.25 10.08
C VAL A 81 1.50 7.00 10.39
N VAL A 82 1.02 5.77 10.20
CA VAL A 82 -0.38 5.41 10.45
C VAL A 82 -0.48 4.15 11.29
N ASN A 83 -1.53 4.05 12.10
CA ASN A 83 -1.97 2.76 12.60
C ASN A 83 -2.76 2.04 11.52
N ASP A 84 -2.33 0.83 11.16
CA ASP A 84 -2.91 0.08 10.04
C ASP A 84 -4.39 -0.25 10.28
N PHE A 85 -4.75 -0.64 11.51
CA PHE A 85 -6.09 -1.13 11.84
C PHE A 85 -6.81 -0.28 12.90
N THR A 86 -6.44 1.01 12.97
CA THR A 86 -7.16 2.00 13.77
C THR A 86 -7.39 3.27 12.93
N ARG A 87 -7.68 4.40 13.55
CA ARG A 87 -8.18 5.61 12.87
C ARG A 87 -7.14 6.71 12.72
N HIS A 88 -5.98 6.59 13.36
CA HIS A 88 -5.05 7.70 13.54
C HIS A 88 -3.79 7.54 12.70
N GLY A 89 -3.30 8.69 12.23
CA GLY A 89 -2.02 8.81 11.57
C GLY A 89 -1.48 10.22 11.62
N TYR A 90 -0.24 10.41 11.23
CA TYR A 90 0.41 11.71 11.20
C TYR A 90 1.24 11.89 9.95
N ILE A 91 1.21 13.11 9.43
CA ILE A 91 2.13 13.58 8.40
C ILE A 91 3.14 14.51 9.07
N PHE A 92 4.42 14.25 8.88
CA PHE A 92 5.52 15.09 9.31
C PHE A 92 6.27 15.61 8.10
N ASN A 93 6.63 16.89 8.14
CA ASN A 93 7.58 17.47 7.21
C ASN A 93 8.55 18.35 8.02
N PRO A 94 9.76 17.86 8.33
CA PRO A 94 10.73 18.61 9.13
C PRO A 94 11.23 19.86 8.40
N THR A 95 11.32 19.81 7.06
CA THR A 95 11.79 20.91 6.22
C THR A 95 10.80 22.08 6.21
N GLN A 96 9.51 21.78 6.01
CA GLN A 96 8.43 22.78 6.07
C GLN A 96 7.86 23.00 7.48
N LYS A 97 8.38 22.27 8.49
CA LYS A 97 8.05 22.37 9.92
C LYS A 97 6.55 22.27 10.22
N TYR A 98 5.88 21.26 9.65
CA TYR A 98 4.49 20.96 10.00
C TYR A 98 4.31 19.52 10.47
N ARG A 99 3.25 19.36 11.28
CA ARG A 99 2.66 18.09 11.71
C ARG A 99 1.16 18.16 11.45
N LEU A 100 0.62 17.22 10.68
CA LEU A 100 -0.81 17.13 10.40
C LEU A 100 -1.34 15.81 10.95
N HIS A 101 -2.51 15.85 11.59
CA HIS A 101 -3.22 14.67 12.06
C HIS A 101 -4.11 14.11 10.93
N LEU A 102 -3.96 12.83 10.65
CA LEU A 102 -4.87 12.05 9.81
C LEU A 102 -5.87 11.32 10.71
N TRP A 103 -7.14 11.42 10.36
CA TRP A 103 -8.24 10.78 11.08
C TRP A 103 -9.24 10.19 10.10
N ARG A 104 -9.30 8.85 9.99
CA ARG A 104 -10.32 8.17 9.19
C ARG A 104 -11.56 7.78 9.98
N GLY A 105 -12.66 7.53 9.28
CA GLY A 105 -13.87 6.90 9.80
C GLY A 105 -13.59 5.58 10.53
N GLU A 106 -14.51 5.18 11.40
CA GLU A 106 -14.36 3.97 12.22
C GLU A 106 -14.89 2.70 11.56
N TYR A 107 -15.73 2.86 10.53
CA TYR A 107 -16.39 1.74 9.86
C TYR A 107 -15.35 0.84 9.20
N TYR A 108 -15.32 -0.44 9.60
CA TYR A 108 -14.33 -1.45 9.19
C TYR A 108 -12.85 -1.09 9.36
N ALA A 109 -12.52 -0.02 10.10
CA ALA A 109 -11.12 0.39 10.34
C ALA A 109 -10.28 -0.71 11.03
N LYS A 110 -10.90 -1.67 11.71
CA LYS A 110 -10.21 -2.79 12.39
C LYS A 110 -9.80 -3.94 11.47
N ILE A 111 -10.35 -4.02 10.27
CA ILE A 111 -10.05 -5.11 9.32
C ILE A 111 -9.49 -4.60 8.01
N THR A 112 -9.58 -3.29 7.73
CA THR A 112 -9.02 -2.69 6.52
C THR A 112 -7.79 -1.87 6.87
N LYS A 113 -6.65 -2.22 6.28
CA LYS A 113 -5.39 -1.48 6.44
C LYS A 113 -5.59 -0.02 6.02
N TYR A 114 -5.03 0.94 6.77
CA TYR A 114 -5.12 2.38 6.46
C TYR A 114 -4.58 2.67 5.05
N PRO A 115 -5.44 3.06 4.08
CA PRO A 115 -5.04 3.37 2.71
C PRO A 115 -4.17 4.63 2.68
N ILE A 116 -2.90 4.49 2.26
CA ILE A 116 -1.92 5.57 2.13
C ILE A 116 -1.06 5.33 0.90
N ALA A 117 -0.90 6.37 0.08
CA ALA A 117 0.13 6.41 -0.96
C ALA A 117 0.69 7.83 -1.12
N LEU A 118 1.96 7.93 -1.52
CA LEU A 118 2.67 9.19 -1.76
C LEU A 118 3.13 9.23 -3.21
N TYR A 119 3.04 10.39 -3.85
CA TYR A 119 3.56 10.59 -5.21
C TYR A 119 3.95 12.05 -5.44
N LYS A 120 4.66 12.29 -6.55
CA LYS A 120 4.90 13.65 -7.06
C LYS A 120 4.21 13.83 -8.39
N ASP A 121 3.59 14.98 -8.59
CA ASP A 121 3.03 15.34 -9.90
C ASP A 121 4.15 15.70 -10.91
N ALA A 122 3.75 16.03 -12.14
CA ALA A 122 4.68 16.45 -13.18
C ALA A 122 5.46 17.74 -12.84
N GLN A 123 5.00 18.54 -11.87
CA GLN A 123 5.68 19.73 -11.36
C GLN A 123 6.52 19.44 -10.11
N GLN A 124 6.73 18.16 -9.76
CA GLN A 124 7.45 17.69 -8.57
C GLN A 124 6.79 18.09 -7.25
N VAL A 125 5.51 18.42 -7.25
CA VAL A 125 4.76 18.74 -6.04
C VAL A 125 4.35 17.45 -5.35
N PRO A 126 4.69 17.27 -4.06
CA PRO A 126 4.33 16.08 -3.32
C PRO A 126 2.83 16.05 -2.99
N HIS A 127 2.23 14.89 -3.18
CA HIS A 127 0.83 14.61 -2.89
C HIS A 127 0.70 13.37 -2.01
N LEU A 128 -0.34 13.36 -1.19
CA LEU A 128 -0.77 12.22 -0.38
C LEU A 128 -2.15 11.76 -0.84
N ILE A 129 -2.29 10.47 -1.11
CA ILE A 129 -3.57 9.78 -1.22
C ILE A 129 -3.83 9.09 0.11
N TYR A 130 -4.96 9.38 0.77
CA TYR A 130 -5.29 8.80 2.07
C TYR A 130 -6.79 8.57 2.24
N ALA A 131 -7.18 7.55 3.01
CA ALA A 131 -8.58 7.38 3.36
C ALA A 131 -9.05 8.39 4.42
N ASN A 132 -10.21 8.97 4.16
CA ASN A 132 -11.02 9.73 5.11
C ASN A 132 -12.12 8.85 5.73
N ASP A 133 -12.65 7.90 4.96
CA ASP A 133 -13.60 6.89 5.42
C ASP A 133 -13.41 5.61 4.60
N TRP A 134 -14.16 4.54 4.92
CA TRP A 134 -14.02 3.23 4.28
C TRP A 134 -14.13 3.26 2.75
N ASN A 135 -15.06 4.05 2.20
CA ASN A 135 -15.28 4.25 0.77
C ASN A 135 -14.86 5.63 0.25
N GLN A 136 -14.02 6.35 1.01
CA GLN A 136 -13.61 7.70 0.63
C GLN A 136 -12.10 7.90 0.78
N VAL A 137 -11.43 8.13 -0.35
CA VAL A 137 -10.04 8.58 -0.38
C VAL A 137 -9.93 10.04 -0.83
N HIS A 138 -8.96 10.73 -0.25
CA HIS A 138 -8.62 12.10 -0.57
C HIS A 138 -7.22 12.20 -1.17
N ILE A 139 -7.05 13.14 -2.10
CA ILE A 139 -5.75 13.54 -2.64
C ILE A 139 -5.43 14.94 -2.10
N MET A 140 -4.38 15.05 -1.31
CA MET A 140 -3.92 16.30 -0.71
C MET A 140 -2.62 16.76 -1.36
N ASN A 141 -2.58 18.02 -1.78
CA ASN A 141 -1.35 18.70 -2.16
C ASN A 141 -0.58 19.08 -0.89
N LEU A 142 0.60 18.52 -0.65
CA LEU A 142 1.29 18.67 0.64
C LEU A 142 2.00 20.01 0.80
N ASN A 143 2.34 20.71 -0.30
CA ASN A 143 2.89 22.06 -0.24
C ASN A 143 1.86 23.08 0.29
N THR A 144 0.62 22.97 -0.17
CA THR A 144 -0.46 23.91 0.20
C THR A 144 -1.32 23.38 1.35
N ARG A 145 -1.36 22.06 1.53
CA ARG A 145 -2.25 21.29 2.41
C ARG A 145 -3.72 21.34 1.99
N GLN A 146 -3.97 21.70 0.73
CA GLN A 146 -5.30 21.68 0.15
C GLN A 146 -5.67 20.23 -0.22
N ILE A 147 -6.85 19.81 0.20
CA ILE A 147 -7.48 18.57 -0.25
C ILE A 147 -8.12 18.85 -1.61
N LEU A 148 -7.55 18.28 -2.67
CA LEU A 148 -7.98 18.51 -4.06
C LEU A 148 -9.29 17.80 -4.39
N THR A 149 -9.59 16.71 -3.68
CA THR A 149 -10.80 15.91 -3.87
C THR A 149 -11.83 16.07 -2.73
N ALA A 150 -11.81 17.20 -2.02
CA ALA A 150 -12.71 17.46 -0.90
C ALA A 150 -14.19 17.43 -1.30
N ALA A 151 -14.49 17.77 -2.55
CA ALA A 151 -15.84 17.80 -3.10
C ALA A 151 -16.23 16.52 -3.87
N LYS A 152 -15.36 15.49 -3.91
CA LYS A 152 -15.57 14.27 -4.69
C LYS A 152 -16.86 13.56 -4.27
N SER A 153 -17.71 13.28 -5.25
CA SER A 153 -18.93 12.50 -5.05
C SER A 153 -18.60 11.04 -4.85
N LEU A 154 -19.31 10.39 -3.92
CA LEU A 154 -19.30 8.93 -3.75
C LEU A 154 -20.27 8.27 -4.74
N ILE A 155 -20.29 8.72 -6.00
CA ILE A 155 -21.17 8.17 -7.04
C ILE A 155 -20.29 7.88 -8.24
N GLU A 156 -20.42 6.67 -8.79
CA GLU A 156 -19.69 6.25 -9.97
C GLU A 156 -20.15 6.98 -11.24
N GLN A 157 -19.27 7.03 -12.22
CA GLN A 157 -19.63 7.44 -13.56
C GLN A 157 -20.66 6.46 -14.12
N ASN A 158 -21.66 6.97 -14.84
CA ASN A 158 -22.77 6.19 -15.42
C ASN A 158 -23.74 5.50 -14.42
N ALA A 159 -23.54 5.63 -13.10
CA ALA A 159 -24.38 4.95 -12.11
C ALA A 159 -25.89 5.31 -12.22
N GLU A 160 -26.22 6.53 -12.67
CA GLU A 160 -27.61 6.97 -12.83
C GLU A 160 -28.28 6.26 -13.99
N GLU A 161 -27.58 6.20 -15.13
CA GLU A 161 -28.00 5.51 -16.33
C GLU A 161 -28.16 4.01 -16.08
N GLU A 162 -27.22 3.40 -15.35
CA GLU A 162 -27.27 1.99 -14.94
C GLU A 162 -28.42 1.71 -13.98
N HIS A 163 -28.63 2.57 -12.98
CA HIS A 163 -29.76 2.47 -12.06
C HIS A 163 -31.10 2.53 -12.79
N ILE A 164 -31.26 3.51 -13.69
CA ILE A 164 -32.48 3.65 -14.48
C ILE A 164 -32.72 2.40 -15.31
N GLU A 165 -31.70 1.91 -16.04
CA GLU A 165 -31.80 0.72 -16.89
C GLU A 165 -32.17 -0.54 -16.09
N PHE A 166 -31.46 -0.81 -15.00
CA PHE A 166 -31.69 -1.98 -14.15
C PHE A 166 -33.13 -2.00 -13.61
N TYR A 167 -33.64 -0.86 -13.14
CA TYR A 167 -34.96 -0.76 -12.54
C TYR A 167 -36.12 -0.52 -13.54
N LYS A 168 -35.88 -0.50 -14.86
CA LYS A 168 -36.97 -0.32 -15.86
C LYS A 168 -38.05 -1.38 -15.78
N THR A 169 -37.67 -2.62 -15.45
CA THR A 169 -38.57 -3.79 -15.39
C THR A 169 -39.06 -4.09 -13.98
N HIS A 170 -38.66 -3.29 -12.99
CA HIS A 170 -38.98 -3.51 -11.58
C HIS A 170 -40.15 -2.63 -11.14
N GLU A 171 -41.02 -3.21 -10.31
CA GLU A 171 -42.06 -2.45 -9.61
C GLU A 171 -41.43 -1.41 -8.67
N GLU A 172 -42.10 -0.27 -8.48
CA GLU A 172 -41.58 0.84 -7.65
C GLU A 172 -41.24 0.40 -6.23
N SER A 173 -42.00 -0.54 -5.66
CA SER A 173 -41.76 -1.09 -4.32
C SER A 173 -40.48 -1.94 -4.21
N ASN A 174 -39.90 -2.34 -5.34
CA ASN A 174 -38.70 -3.19 -5.40
C ASN A 174 -37.45 -2.39 -5.81
N LYS A 175 -37.56 -1.08 -6.03
CA LYS A 175 -36.42 -0.23 -6.40
C LYS A 175 -35.65 0.18 -5.15
N LEU A 176 -34.33 0.04 -5.19
CA LEU A 176 -33.47 0.63 -4.17
C LEU A 176 -33.44 2.15 -4.31
N ALA A 177 -33.14 2.85 -3.21
CA ALA A 177 -33.05 4.30 -3.22
C ALA A 177 -31.87 4.79 -4.08
N TRP A 178 -32.07 5.90 -4.79
CA TRP A 178 -31.05 6.59 -5.56
C TRP A 178 -30.68 7.93 -4.90
N PRO A 179 -29.39 8.33 -4.87
CA PRO A 179 -28.21 7.58 -5.30
C PRO A 179 -27.72 6.55 -4.25
N SER A 180 -27.09 5.47 -4.72
CA SER A 180 -26.25 4.62 -3.88
C SER A 180 -24.86 5.24 -3.74
N SER A 181 -24.29 5.17 -2.54
CA SER A 181 -22.89 5.54 -2.32
C SER A 181 -21.96 4.50 -2.96
N TYR A 182 -20.75 4.92 -3.32
CA TYR A 182 -19.71 4.07 -3.88
C TYR A 182 -19.39 2.94 -2.91
N ASP A 183 -19.49 1.71 -3.41
CA ASP A 183 -19.61 0.53 -2.57
C ASP A 183 -18.32 -0.30 -2.54
N TYR A 184 -17.25 0.38 -2.15
CA TYR A 184 -15.90 -0.12 -2.26
C TYR A 184 -15.09 0.22 -1.01
N PHE A 185 -14.45 -0.80 -0.42
CA PHE A 185 -13.56 -0.63 0.73
C PHE A 185 -12.14 -0.43 0.24
N TYR A 186 -11.64 0.81 0.30
CA TYR A 186 -10.27 1.10 -0.07
C TYR A 186 -9.30 0.38 0.86
N GLY A 187 -8.33 -0.33 0.29
CA GLY A 187 -7.29 -1.06 1.02
C GLY A 187 -5.89 -0.53 0.76
N GLY A 188 -4.91 -1.41 0.67
CA GLY A 188 -3.53 -1.01 0.39
C GLY A 188 -3.42 -0.25 -0.93
N LEU A 189 -2.79 0.94 -0.91
CA LEU A 189 -2.63 1.78 -2.10
C LEU A 189 -1.23 1.65 -2.68
N SER A 190 -1.13 1.68 -4.00
CA SER A 190 0.12 1.82 -4.75
C SER A 190 -0.06 2.78 -5.92
N VAL A 191 1.03 3.42 -6.36
CA VAL A 191 1.01 4.41 -7.46
C VAL A 191 1.88 3.88 -8.61
N SER A 192 1.44 4.08 -9.85
CA SER A 192 2.22 3.70 -11.03
C SER A 192 3.55 4.47 -11.08
N PRO A 193 4.62 3.92 -11.67
CA PRO A 193 5.94 4.59 -11.69
C PRO A 193 5.95 6.00 -12.31
N ASP A 194 5.05 6.27 -13.26
CA ASP A 194 4.88 7.59 -13.88
C ASP A 194 3.88 8.51 -13.14
N ASN A 195 3.32 8.04 -12.03
CA ASN A 195 2.33 8.73 -11.20
C ASN A 195 1.03 9.08 -11.94
N LYS A 196 0.68 8.33 -13.00
CA LYS A 196 -0.59 8.50 -13.72
C LYS A 196 -1.75 7.81 -13.02
N TYR A 197 -1.50 6.67 -12.41
CA TYR A 197 -2.52 5.82 -11.80
C TYR A 197 -2.24 5.56 -10.32
N PHE A 198 -3.29 5.33 -9.54
CA PHE A 198 -3.18 4.64 -8.27
C PHE A 198 -4.09 3.42 -8.24
N THR A 199 -3.64 2.36 -7.60
CA THR A 199 -4.36 1.10 -7.44
C THR A 199 -4.66 0.89 -5.97
N SER A 200 -5.87 0.43 -5.68
CA SER A 200 -6.31 -0.04 -4.38
C SER A 200 -6.45 -1.56 -4.41
N ALA A 201 -5.70 -2.26 -3.56
CA ALA A 201 -5.96 -3.64 -3.19
C ALA A 201 -7.03 -3.64 -2.09
N GLY A 202 -8.27 -3.38 -2.49
CA GLY A 202 -9.44 -3.26 -1.61
C GLY A 202 -10.36 -4.47 -1.70
N TRP A 203 -11.59 -4.30 -1.24
CA TRP A 203 -12.61 -5.34 -1.25
C TRP A 203 -14.02 -4.75 -1.38
N VAL A 204 -15.00 -5.59 -1.70
CA VAL A 204 -16.43 -5.26 -1.76
C VAL A 204 -17.23 -6.21 -0.88
N TRP A 205 -18.53 -5.96 -0.70
CA TRP A 205 -19.37 -6.81 0.15
C TRP A 205 -19.29 -8.29 -0.20
N GLY A 206 -19.53 -9.11 0.83
CA GLY A 206 -19.40 -10.56 0.72
C GLY A 206 -17.99 -11.07 1.01
N SER A 207 -17.09 -10.20 1.48
CA SER A 207 -15.66 -10.53 1.67
C SER A 207 -15.05 -11.01 0.36
N PHE A 208 -15.10 -10.13 -0.65
CA PHE A 208 -14.54 -10.37 -1.97
C PHE A 208 -13.47 -9.32 -2.25
N ASP A 209 -12.22 -9.76 -2.44
CA ASP A 209 -11.13 -8.88 -2.84
C ASP A 209 -11.48 -8.25 -4.18
N CYS A 210 -11.24 -6.95 -4.30
CA CYS A 210 -11.53 -6.17 -5.49
C CYS A 210 -10.41 -5.15 -5.67
N CYS A 211 -9.55 -5.42 -6.64
CA CYS A 211 -8.46 -4.56 -7.03
C CYS A 211 -8.97 -3.56 -8.08
N ASN A 212 -9.03 -2.28 -7.71
CA ASN A 212 -9.47 -1.20 -8.59
C ASN A 212 -8.33 -0.22 -8.83
N THR A 213 -8.24 0.26 -10.06
CA THR A 213 -7.26 1.26 -10.47
C THR A 213 -7.95 2.55 -10.90
N TYR A 214 -7.33 3.68 -10.66
CA TYR A 214 -7.90 5.00 -10.90
C TYR A 214 -6.85 5.89 -11.56
N GLU A 215 -7.23 6.63 -12.61
CA GLU A 215 -6.38 7.68 -13.16
C GLU A 215 -6.40 8.88 -12.21
N ILE A 216 -5.22 9.30 -11.74
CA ILE A 216 -5.08 10.33 -10.70
C ILE A 216 -5.69 11.67 -11.14
N GLU A 217 -5.36 12.12 -12.35
CA GLU A 217 -5.84 13.41 -12.87
C GLU A 217 -7.35 13.43 -13.08
N ASP A 218 -7.91 12.32 -13.58
CA ASP A 218 -9.36 12.14 -13.71
C ASP A 218 -10.02 12.16 -12.32
N PHE A 219 -9.43 11.42 -11.37
CA PHE A 219 -9.94 11.32 -10.01
C PHE A 219 -9.98 12.70 -9.32
N ILE A 220 -9.01 13.57 -9.58
CA ILE A 220 -8.97 14.94 -9.06
C ILE A 220 -10.02 15.84 -9.74
N LYS A 221 -10.11 15.80 -11.07
CA LYS A 221 -10.88 16.79 -11.85
C LYS A 221 -12.36 16.46 -11.94
N ASN A 222 -12.71 15.18 -12.03
CA ASN A 222 -14.08 14.74 -12.21
C ASN A 222 -14.75 14.47 -10.87
N ASN A 223 -15.99 14.92 -10.72
CA ASN A 223 -16.72 14.77 -9.47
C ASN A 223 -17.16 13.31 -9.21
N ARG A 224 -17.51 12.57 -10.28
CA ARG A 224 -17.88 11.15 -10.21
C ARG A 224 -16.63 10.26 -10.19
N ILE A 225 -16.76 9.07 -9.64
CA ILE A 225 -15.68 8.07 -9.57
C ILE A 225 -15.67 7.28 -10.88
N SER A 226 -14.53 7.23 -11.55
CA SER A 226 -14.29 6.32 -12.68
C SER A 226 -13.19 5.37 -12.26
N ASP A 227 -13.57 4.19 -11.81
CA ASP A 227 -12.64 3.11 -11.50
C ASP A 227 -12.43 2.19 -12.71
N ILE A 228 -11.31 1.48 -12.67
CA ILE A 228 -10.93 0.45 -13.63
C ILE A 228 -10.82 -0.83 -12.84
N TYR A 229 -11.85 -1.68 -12.92
CA TYR A 229 -11.82 -3.00 -12.34
C TYR A 229 -10.62 -3.78 -12.90
N THR A 230 -9.71 -4.18 -12.02
CA THR A 230 -8.45 -4.83 -12.41
C THR A 230 -8.52 -6.33 -12.19
N ALA A 231 -8.89 -6.76 -10.98
CA ALA A 231 -9.02 -8.15 -10.61
C ALA A 231 -9.88 -8.29 -9.35
N GLY A 232 -10.37 -9.50 -9.08
CA GLY A 232 -11.09 -9.82 -7.87
C GLY A 232 -11.08 -11.32 -7.59
N GLY A 233 -11.43 -11.70 -6.36
CA GLY A 233 -11.39 -13.09 -5.91
C GLY A 233 -11.73 -13.22 -4.42
N GLU A 234 -11.45 -14.40 -3.86
CA GLU A 234 -11.63 -14.67 -2.43
C GLU A 234 -10.87 -13.67 -1.54
N HIS A 235 -11.40 -13.25 -0.40
CA HIS A 235 -10.72 -12.21 0.42
C HIS A 235 -9.50 -12.76 1.16
N VAL A 236 -8.31 -12.53 0.58
CA VAL A 236 -7.03 -13.05 1.10
C VAL A 236 -5.92 -11.99 1.16
N ASP A 237 -6.25 -10.70 1.02
CA ASP A 237 -5.30 -9.57 1.10
C ASP A 237 -4.12 -9.74 0.13
N ARG A 238 -4.41 -10.03 -1.15
CA ARG A 238 -3.40 -10.35 -2.18
C ARG A 238 -2.36 -9.23 -2.31
N PRO A 239 -1.04 -9.54 -2.26
CA PRO A 239 -0.02 -8.61 -2.68
C PRO A 239 -0.20 -8.10 -4.13
N VAL A 240 -0.06 -6.78 -4.29
CA VAL A 240 -0.17 -6.07 -5.57
C VAL A 240 1.05 -5.16 -5.75
N CYS A 241 1.59 -5.07 -6.96
CA CYS A 241 2.58 -4.07 -7.32
C CYS A 241 2.48 -3.65 -8.79
N TRP A 242 3.02 -2.48 -9.12
CA TRP A 242 3.23 -2.07 -10.51
C TRP A 242 4.55 -2.62 -11.04
N ILE A 243 4.54 -3.17 -12.26
CA ILE A 243 5.77 -3.64 -12.93
C ILE A 243 6.27 -2.64 -13.99
N ASP A 244 5.37 -1.79 -14.47
CA ASP A 244 5.63 -0.65 -15.34
C ASP A 244 4.48 0.38 -15.18
N ASN A 245 4.40 1.37 -16.07
CA ASN A 245 3.42 2.47 -16.00
C ASN A 245 1.96 2.04 -16.19
N ASN A 246 1.72 0.90 -16.83
CA ASN A 246 0.41 0.46 -17.27
C ASN A 246 0.11 -0.99 -16.87
N THR A 247 1.03 -1.69 -16.20
CA THR A 247 0.87 -3.10 -15.89
C THR A 247 1.01 -3.35 -14.39
N ILE A 248 -0.01 -4.01 -13.84
CA ILE A 248 -0.11 -4.40 -12.43
C ILE A 248 0.12 -5.91 -12.33
N ALA A 249 0.92 -6.32 -11.35
CA ALA A 249 1.05 -7.70 -10.93
C ALA A 249 0.23 -7.94 -9.66
N ILE A 250 -0.47 -9.08 -9.62
CA ILE A 250 -1.29 -9.52 -8.49
C ILE A 250 -0.99 -10.99 -8.23
N THR A 251 -0.69 -11.36 -6.99
CA THR A 251 -0.53 -12.79 -6.64
C THR A 251 -1.87 -13.50 -6.70
N TYR A 252 -1.90 -14.74 -7.15
CA TYR A 252 -3.11 -15.53 -7.33
C TYR A 252 -2.91 -16.96 -6.81
N ASP A 253 -3.92 -17.52 -6.18
CA ASP A 253 -3.92 -18.90 -5.69
C ASP A 253 -5.09 -19.66 -6.33
N PRO A 254 -4.84 -20.42 -7.42
CA PRO A 254 -5.90 -21.12 -8.14
C PRO A 254 -6.78 -22.01 -7.25
N TYR A 255 -6.19 -22.60 -6.20
CA TYR A 255 -6.92 -23.48 -5.30
C TYR A 255 -7.83 -22.70 -4.36
N ALA A 256 -7.33 -21.61 -3.77
CA ALA A 256 -8.14 -20.76 -2.91
C ALA A 256 -9.33 -20.15 -3.67
N GLU A 257 -9.14 -19.83 -4.94
CA GLU A 257 -10.14 -19.23 -5.82
C GLU A 257 -11.19 -20.23 -6.32
N GLY A 258 -10.97 -21.53 -6.09
CA GLY A 258 -11.88 -22.59 -6.51
C GLY A 258 -11.86 -22.85 -8.01
N ASP A 259 -10.74 -22.62 -8.69
CA ASP A 259 -10.59 -22.94 -10.11
C ASP A 259 -10.87 -24.45 -10.33
N GLU A 260 -11.68 -24.78 -11.35
CA GLU A 260 -12.22 -26.14 -11.54
C GLU A 260 -11.15 -27.25 -11.62
N GLU A 261 -9.97 -26.93 -12.16
CA GLU A 261 -8.85 -27.85 -12.33
C GLU A 261 -7.81 -27.74 -11.20
N ALA A 262 -7.98 -26.78 -10.28
CA ALA A 262 -7.01 -26.55 -9.21
C ALA A 262 -7.17 -27.56 -8.08
N THR A 263 -6.03 -27.97 -7.54
CA THR A 263 -5.94 -28.80 -6.34
C THR A 263 -5.11 -28.06 -5.29
N LYS A 264 -5.11 -28.55 -4.05
CA LYS A 264 -4.22 -28.03 -3.01
C LYS A 264 -2.73 -28.03 -3.40
N ASP A 265 -2.36 -28.84 -4.41
CA ASP A 265 -1.02 -28.98 -4.93
C ASP A 265 -0.82 -28.16 -6.24
N SER A 266 -1.76 -27.26 -6.56
CA SER A 266 -1.59 -26.29 -7.65
C SER A 266 -0.54 -25.25 -7.26
N LEU A 267 0.27 -24.84 -8.24
CA LEU A 267 1.23 -23.76 -8.05
C LEU A 267 0.51 -22.42 -7.91
N LYS A 268 1.05 -21.55 -7.05
CA LYS A 268 0.63 -20.15 -6.99
C LYS A 268 1.06 -19.42 -8.24
N GLU A 269 0.39 -18.33 -8.56
CA GLU A 269 0.62 -17.56 -9.78
C GLU A 269 0.83 -16.07 -9.47
N ILE A 270 1.44 -15.36 -10.41
CA ILE A 270 1.39 -13.89 -10.50
C ILE A 270 0.67 -13.57 -11.80
N HIS A 271 -0.45 -12.88 -11.70
CA HIS A 271 -1.23 -12.42 -12.85
C HIS A 271 -0.83 -11.01 -13.21
N LEU A 272 -0.60 -10.76 -14.50
CA LEU A 272 -0.26 -9.45 -15.03
C LEU A 272 -1.46 -8.84 -15.76
N TYR A 273 -1.88 -7.67 -15.30
CA TYR A 273 -3.02 -6.94 -15.84
C TYR A 273 -2.55 -5.65 -16.48
N HIS A 274 -2.82 -5.50 -17.78
CA HIS A 274 -2.50 -4.29 -18.54
C HIS A 274 -3.68 -3.33 -18.59
N ILE A 275 -3.41 -2.06 -18.31
CA ILE A 275 -4.39 -0.98 -18.27
C ILE A 275 -4.24 -0.10 -19.51
N GLU A 276 -5.30 -0.07 -20.31
CA GLU A 276 -5.41 0.76 -21.51
C GLU A 276 -6.87 1.21 -21.68
N ASN A 277 -7.11 2.45 -22.12
CA ASN A 277 -8.44 2.94 -22.50
C ASN A 277 -9.55 2.72 -21.43
N ASN A 278 -9.23 2.96 -20.15
CA ASN A 278 -10.13 2.74 -19.00
C ASN A 278 -10.62 1.28 -18.84
N SER A 279 -9.86 0.31 -19.34
CA SER A 279 -10.08 -1.10 -19.05
C SER A 279 -8.79 -1.76 -18.58
N SER A 280 -8.95 -2.90 -17.90
CA SER A 280 -7.87 -3.79 -17.52
C SER A 280 -8.03 -5.10 -18.29
N THR A 281 -6.91 -5.68 -18.73
CA THR A 281 -6.88 -6.96 -19.42
C THR A 281 -5.80 -7.84 -18.83
N LEU A 282 -6.13 -9.08 -18.45
CA LEU A 282 -5.14 -10.08 -18.07
C LEU A 282 -4.29 -10.45 -19.30
N ILE A 283 -2.98 -10.19 -19.23
CA ILE A 283 -2.04 -10.42 -20.35
C ILE A 283 -1.13 -11.62 -20.11
N GLU A 284 -0.88 -12.01 -18.86
CA GLU A 284 0.04 -13.10 -18.53
C GLU A 284 -0.28 -13.73 -17.17
N LYS A 285 -0.05 -15.04 -17.05
CA LYS A 285 -0.06 -15.78 -15.79
C LYS A 285 1.30 -16.45 -15.60
N ILE A 286 2.01 -16.05 -14.55
CA ILE A 286 3.36 -16.56 -14.24
C ILE A 286 3.22 -17.57 -13.10
N GLN A 287 3.52 -18.84 -13.37
CA GLN A 287 3.50 -19.87 -12.33
C GLN A 287 4.74 -19.76 -11.44
N ILE A 288 4.52 -19.63 -10.14
CA ILE A 288 5.58 -19.62 -9.13
C ILE A 288 5.91 -21.08 -8.81
N GLN A 289 7.20 -21.45 -8.82
CA GLN A 289 7.65 -22.81 -8.48
C GLN A 289 7.54 -23.14 -6.97
N ARG A 290 6.47 -22.69 -6.29
CA ARG A 290 6.24 -22.83 -4.85
C ARG A 290 4.77 -22.65 -4.45
N GLN A 291 4.36 -23.35 -3.38
CA GLN A 291 2.96 -23.45 -2.92
C GLN A 291 2.76 -23.02 -1.47
N ASP A 292 3.80 -23.09 -0.64
CA ASP A 292 3.71 -23.08 0.82
C ASP A 292 3.82 -21.70 1.48
N ILE A 293 4.03 -20.63 0.71
CA ILE A 293 4.19 -19.30 1.28
C ILE A 293 3.01 -18.39 0.98
N GLU A 294 2.49 -17.80 2.05
CA GLU A 294 1.65 -16.62 2.04
C GLU A 294 2.54 -15.36 2.07
N TYR A 295 2.52 -14.65 0.94
CA TYR A 295 3.22 -13.38 0.81
C TYR A 295 2.31 -12.24 1.28
N THR A 296 2.90 -11.25 1.94
CA THR A 296 2.18 -10.06 2.45
C THR A 296 2.53 -8.79 1.69
N LYS A 297 3.66 -8.79 0.99
CA LYS A 297 4.11 -7.68 0.14
C LYS A 297 4.77 -8.20 -1.12
N MET A 298 4.59 -7.46 -2.20
CA MET A 298 5.22 -7.71 -3.48
C MET A 298 5.78 -6.39 -4.01
N TYR A 299 6.97 -6.47 -4.61
CA TYR A 299 7.61 -5.37 -5.32
C TYR A 299 8.11 -5.89 -6.65
N PHE A 300 8.21 -5.02 -7.64
CA PHE A 300 8.92 -5.33 -8.88
C PHE A 300 10.16 -4.46 -8.99
N ASP A 301 11.32 -5.11 -9.06
CA ASP A 301 12.59 -4.43 -9.21
C ASP A 301 12.97 -4.40 -10.70
N THR A 302 12.95 -3.22 -11.30
CA THR A 302 13.26 -3.04 -12.73
C THR A 302 14.74 -3.28 -13.04
N THR A 303 15.63 -3.09 -12.06
CA THR A 303 17.07 -3.32 -12.22
C THR A 303 17.37 -4.81 -12.25
N LEU A 304 16.77 -5.56 -11.33
CA LEU A 304 16.89 -7.03 -11.26
C LEU A 304 15.94 -7.75 -12.22
N ASN A 305 15.01 -7.02 -12.83
CA ASN A 305 13.92 -7.53 -13.67
C ASN A 305 13.20 -8.72 -13.02
N SER A 306 12.89 -8.60 -11.72
CA SER A 306 12.41 -9.68 -10.87
C SER A 306 11.38 -9.19 -9.85
N PHE A 307 10.49 -10.07 -9.41
CA PHE A 307 9.58 -9.86 -8.30
C PHE A 307 10.29 -10.12 -6.97
N ILE A 308 10.11 -9.21 -6.02
CA ILE A 308 10.57 -9.36 -4.64
C ILE A 308 9.34 -9.56 -3.77
N LEU A 309 9.22 -10.74 -3.16
CA LEU A 309 8.10 -11.12 -2.34
C LEU A 309 8.54 -11.28 -0.88
N LEU A 310 7.76 -10.71 0.04
CA LEU A 310 8.01 -10.80 1.48
C LEU A 310 6.88 -11.57 2.16
N SER A 311 7.22 -12.61 2.91
CA SER A 311 6.26 -13.38 3.70
C SER A 311 5.94 -12.69 5.03
N LYS A 312 4.92 -13.20 5.74
CA LYS A 312 4.60 -12.75 7.10
C LYS A 312 5.72 -13.04 8.12
N SER A 313 6.52 -14.08 7.90
CA SER A 313 7.67 -14.41 8.75
C SER A 313 8.91 -13.56 8.44
N GLY A 314 8.84 -12.71 7.41
CA GLY A 314 9.95 -11.87 6.96
C GLY A 314 10.86 -12.54 5.94
N GLU A 315 10.53 -13.75 5.48
CA GLU A 315 11.27 -14.41 4.40
C GLU A 315 11.21 -13.57 3.13
N ILE A 316 12.36 -13.40 2.47
CA ILE A 316 12.48 -12.75 1.17
C ILE A 316 12.67 -13.80 0.08
N THR A 317 11.81 -13.76 -0.94
CA THR A 317 11.91 -14.59 -2.14
C THR A 317 12.03 -13.69 -3.36
N VAL A 318 13.00 -13.97 -4.23
CA VAL A 318 13.15 -13.28 -5.51
C VAL A 318 12.76 -14.24 -6.63
N ILE A 319 11.79 -13.82 -7.44
CA ILE A 319 11.22 -14.60 -8.54
C ILE A 319 11.49 -13.87 -9.85
N SER A 320 12.06 -14.57 -10.82
CA SER A 320 12.23 -14.03 -12.17
C SER A 320 10.87 -13.78 -12.86
N LYS A 321 10.87 -13.05 -13.98
CA LYS A 321 9.67 -12.93 -14.81
C LYS A 321 9.13 -14.25 -15.37
N SER A 322 9.95 -15.31 -15.43
CA SER A 322 9.51 -16.64 -15.85
C SER A 322 8.95 -17.50 -14.71
N GLY A 323 8.92 -16.98 -13.47
CA GLY A 323 8.42 -17.72 -12.31
C GLY A 323 9.45 -18.58 -11.59
N GLU A 324 10.73 -18.51 -12.00
CA GLU A 324 11.82 -19.22 -11.36
C GLU A 324 12.26 -18.52 -10.07
N ILE A 325 12.45 -19.27 -8.99
CA ILE A 325 13.01 -18.74 -7.75
C ILE A 325 14.53 -18.60 -7.93
N VAL A 326 15.01 -17.36 -8.00
CA VAL A 326 16.43 -17.05 -8.20
C VAL A 326 17.17 -16.77 -6.89
N LEU A 327 16.43 -16.45 -5.82
CA LEU A 327 16.95 -16.28 -4.47
C LEU A 327 15.85 -16.56 -3.45
N GLN A 328 16.22 -17.19 -2.34
CA GLN A 328 15.35 -17.37 -1.19
C GLN A 328 16.18 -17.28 0.10
N HIS A 329 15.72 -16.48 1.06
CA HIS A 329 16.32 -16.37 2.38
C HIS A 329 15.24 -16.25 3.47
N ASP A 330 15.19 -17.25 4.34
CA ASP A 330 14.34 -17.37 5.53
C ASP A 330 15.06 -16.98 6.83
N ASP A 331 16.39 -17.01 6.83
CA ASP A 331 17.25 -16.61 7.96
C ASP A 331 17.24 -15.09 8.26
N ILE A 332 16.70 -14.28 7.35
CA ILE A 332 16.73 -12.82 7.43
C ILE A 332 15.29 -12.31 7.44
N ASN A 333 14.87 -11.70 8.55
CA ASN A 333 13.53 -11.11 8.69
C ASN A 333 13.47 -9.73 7.98
N VAL A 334 13.24 -9.75 6.67
CA VAL A 334 13.08 -8.54 5.85
C VAL A 334 11.67 -7.98 6.03
N THR A 335 11.60 -6.69 6.35
CA THR A 335 10.34 -6.00 6.68
C THR A 335 9.84 -5.08 5.57
N THR A 336 10.76 -4.54 4.77
CA THR A 336 10.45 -3.73 3.59
C THR A 336 11.58 -3.80 2.56
N TYR A 337 11.25 -3.43 1.32
CA TYR A 337 12.17 -3.35 0.20
C TYR A 337 11.97 -2.01 -0.54
N ASN A 338 13.06 -1.40 -1.00
CA ASN A 338 13.03 -0.20 -1.82
C ASN A 338 13.60 -0.52 -3.21
N THR A 339 12.74 -0.48 -4.22
CA THR A 339 13.07 -0.78 -5.63
C THR A 339 13.92 0.28 -6.31
N ALA A 340 13.97 1.50 -5.77
CA ALA A 340 14.83 2.55 -6.32
C ALA A 340 16.30 2.41 -5.87
N THR A 341 16.53 1.74 -4.74
CA THR A 341 17.86 1.60 -4.14
C THR A 341 18.36 0.16 -4.10
N ASN A 342 17.50 -0.80 -4.45
CA ASN A 342 17.69 -2.24 -4.33
C ASN A 342 18.08 -2.67 -2.90
N GLN A 343 17.49 -1.99 -1.92
CA GLN A 343 17.78 -2.19 -0.49
C GLN A 343 16.60 -2.87 0.21
N ALA A 344 16.94 -3.90 0.99
CA ALA A 344 16.05 -4.55 1.94
C ALA A 344 16.38 -4.05 3.36
N LEU A 345 15.33 -3.82 4.16
CA LEU A 345 15.46 -3.45 5.56
C LEU A 345 15.12 -4.62 6.48
N VAL A 346 16.02 -4.89 7.40
CA VAL A 346 15.85 -5.83 8.49
C VAL A 346 15.81 -5.03 9.78
N HIS A 347 14.84 -5.29 10.65
CA HIS A 347 14.88 -4.74 12.00
C HIS A 347 14.48 -5.78 13.04
N GLY A 348 15.10 -5.69 14.21
CA GLY A 348 14.66 -6.32 15.43
C GLY A 348 14.30 -5.25 16.46
N ASP A 349 14.14 -5.65 17.72
CA ASP A 349 13.71 -4.74 18.80
C ASP A 349 14.62 -3.53 18.97
N LYS A 350 15.94 -3.67 18.77
CA LYS A 350 16.91 -2.57 18.94
C LYS A 350 17.95 -2.51 17.84
N THR A 351 17.77 -3.30 16.78
CA THR A 351 18.74 -3.44 15.71
C THR A 351 18.08 -3.13 14.37
N ILE A 352 18.84 -2.49 13.50
CA ILE A 352 18.50 -2.31 12.10
C ILE A 352 19.68 -2.73 11.24
N ALA A 353 19.38 -3.26 10.06
CA ALA A 353 20.37 -3.54 9.03
C ALA A 353 19.79 -3.27 7.65
N ILE A 354 20.62 -2.68 6.80
CA ILE A 354 20.32 -2.54 5.37
C ILE A 354 21.09 -3.65 4.66
N CYS A 355 20.36 -4.40 3.86
CA CYS A 355 20.91 -5.40 2.94
C CYS A 355 20.72 -4.92 1.50
N THR A 356 21.66 -5.23 0.63
CA THR A 356 21.55 -4.98 -0.82
C THR A 356 21.31 -6.28 -1.54
N LEU A 357 20.43 -6.26 -2.53
CA LEU A 357 20.26 -7.34 -3.48
C LEU A 357 21.09 -7.05 -4.74
N SER A 358 21.89 -8.02 -5.17
CA SER A 358 22.67 -7.94 -6.40
C SER A 358 22.62 -9.26 -7.17
N GLU A 359 22.88 -9.21 -8.47
CA GLU A 359 23.07 -10.40 -9.31
C GLU A 359 24.16 -11.35 -8.78
#